data_AF-A0A258R300-F1
#
_entry.id   AF-A0A258R300-F1
#
_cell.length_a   1.000
_cell.length_b   1.000
_cell.length_c   1.000
_cell.angle_alpha   90.00
_cell.angle_beta   90.00
_cell.angle_gamma   90.00
#
_symmetry.space_group_name_H-M   'P 1'
#
loop_
_entity.id
_entity.type
_entity.pdbx_description
1 polymer ?
#
loop_
_entity_poly.entity_id
_entity_poly.type
_entity_poly.pdbx_seq_one_letter_code
_entity_poly.pdbx_strand_id
1 'polypeptide(L)' 'GIGKMTLDDGTQVPGFLCEAHAVAGAQEITALGGWRAYIASRQS' A
#
# COMPACT_ATOMS: atom_id res chain seq x y z
N GLY A 1 1.10 -10.50 4.66
CA GLY A 1 1.21 -11.71 3.81
C GLY A 1 1.43 -11.43 2.33
N ILE A 2 1.42 -12.48 1.50
CA ILE A 2 1.33 -12.39 0.02
C ILE A 2 -0.06 -12.84 -0.41
N GLY A 3 -0.70 -12.11 -1.32
CA GLY A 3 -1.98 -12.47 -1.91
C GLY A 3 -2.13 -11.95 -3.33
N LYS A 4 -3.31 -12.14 -3.94
CA LYS A 4 -3.58 -11.66 -5.30
C LYS A 4 -4.02 -10.20 -5.28
N MET A 5 -3.44 -9.40 -6.17
CA MET A 5 -3.79 -8.01 -6.43
C MET A 5 -4.25 -7.85 -7.87
N THR A 6 -5.23 -6.97 -8.10
CA THR A 6 -5.69 -6.62 -9.45
C THR A 6 -4.98 -5.34 -9.89
N LEU A 7 -4.35 -5.36 -11.05
CA LEU A 7 -3.73 -4.20 -11.66
C LEU A 7 -4.75 -3.42 -12.50
N ASP A 8 -4.40 -2.20 -12.91
CA ASP A 8 -5.28 -1.30 -13.69
C ASP A 8 -5.71 -1.90 -15.04
N ASP A 9 -4.91 -2.80 -15.61
CA ASP A 9 -5.23 -3.55 -16.83
C ASP A 9 -6.13 -4.78 -16.59
N GLY A 10 -6.57 -4.99 -15.34
CA GLY A 10 -7.43 -6.10 -14.92
C GLY A 10 -6.69 -7.41 -14.66
N THR A 11 -5.37 -7.47 -14.86
CA THR A 11 -4.59 -8.68 -14.56
C THR A 11 -4.46 -8.91 -13.06
N GLN A 12 -4.39 -10.19 -12.66
CA GLN A 12 -4.18 -10.58 -11.26
C GLN A 12 -2.77 -11.12 -11.04
N VAL A 13 -2.01 -10.49 -10.16
CA VAL A 13 -0.63 -10.86 -9.84
C VAL A 13 -0.44 -11.07 -8.33
N PRO A 14 0.54 -11.88 -7.89
CA PRO A 14 0.93 -11.93 -6.49
C PRO A 14 1.50 -10.57 -6.03
N GLY A 15 1.11 -10.13 -4.84
CA GLY A 15 1.58 -8.89 -4.24
C GLY A 15 1.53 -8.91 -2.71
N PHE A 16 2.12 -7.88 -2.09
CA PHE A 16 2.14 -7.72 -0.63
C PHE A 16 0.79 -7.24 -0.11
N LEU A 17 0.24 -7.96 0.85
CA LEU A 17 -0.97 -7.59 1.59
C LEU A 17 -0.66 -7.48 3.07
N CYS A 18 -1.46 -6.69 3.78
CA CYS A 18 -1.40 -6.54 5.22
C CYS A 18 -2.72 -7.04 5.84
N GLU A 19 -2.64 -7.77 6.94
CA GLU A 19 -3.80 -8.20 7.69
C GLU A 19 -4.54 -6.99 8.27
N ALA A 20 -5.88 -7.01 8.29
CA ALA A 20 -6.68 -5.83 8.65
C ALA A 20 -6.40 -5.27 10.05
N HIS A 21 -6.01 -6.12 11.01
CA HIS A 21 -5.67 -5.66 12.35
C HIS A 21 -4.35 -4.89 12.41
N ALA A 22 -3.41 -5.13 11.48
CA ALA A 22 -2.09 -4.50 11.49
C ALA A 22 -2.11 -3.05 10.99
N VAL A 23 -3.19 -2.62 10.34
CA VAL A 23 -3.41 -1.21 9.95
C VAL A 23 -4.22 -0.42 10.99
N ALA A 24 -4.67 -1.05 12.07
CA ALA A 24 -5.41 -0.35 13.12
C ALA A 24 -4.51 0.68 13.82
N GLY A 25 -4.89 1.96 13.74
CA GLY A 25 -4.11 3.08 14.30
C GLY A 25 -2.88 3.45 13.47
N ALA A 26 -2.63 2.79 12.33
CA ALA A 26 -1.60 3.20 11.40
C ALA A 26 -2.01 4.47 10.64
N GLN A 27 -1.01 5.25 10.21
CA GLN A 27 -1.25 6.41 9.38
C GLN A 27 -1.75 5.99 7.98
N GLU A 28 -2.88 6.56 7.57
CA GLU A 28 -3.41 6.46 6.20
C GLU A 28 -2.54 7.33 5.25
N ILE A 29 -2.11 6.77 4.12
CA ILE A 29 -1.22 7.44 3.16
C ILE A 29 -1.72 7.40 1.71
N THR A 30 -2.95 6.94 1.47
CA THR A 30 -3.53 6.75 0.13
C THR A 30 -3.50 8.06 -0.66
N ALA A 31 -3.75 9.19 -0.01
CA ALA A 31 -3.70 10.52 -0.63
C ALA A 31 -2.33 10.90 -1.23
N LEU A 32 -1.24 10.24 -0.80
CA LEU A 32 0.11 10.48 -1.32
C LEU A 32 0.40 9.69 -2.61
N GLY A 33 -0.47 8.75 -3.00
CA GLY A 33 -0.31 7.99 -4.24
C GLY A 33 0.82 6.95 -4.21
N GLY A 34 1.35 6.62 -3.03
CA GLY A 34 2.28 5.50 -2.85
C GLY A 34 3.41 5.75 -1.85
N TRP A 35 4.13 4.68 -1.54
CA TRP A 35 5.18 4.66 -0.51
C TRP A 35 6.33 5.63 -0.79
N ARG A 36 6.75 5.77 -2.06
CA ARG A 36 7.85 6.68 -2.43
C ARG A 36 7.51 8.14 -2.13
N ALA A 37 6.28 8.57 -2.39
CA ALA A 37 5.83 9.92 -2.08
C ALA A 37 5.75 10.16 -0.56
N TYR A 38 5.31 9.16 0.20
CA TYR A 38 5.32 9.20 1.67
C TYR A 38 6.73 9.34 2.26
N ILE A 39 7.71 8.57 1.75
CA ILE A 39 9.09 8.70 2.23
C ILE A 39 9.65 10.08 1.90
N ALA A 40 9.38 10.62 0.71
CA ALA A 40 9.80 11.97 0.33
C ALA A 40 9.17 13.05 1.25
N SER A 41 7.89 12.92 1.61
CA SER A 41 7.23 13.86 2.53
C SER A 41 7.77 13.80 3.98
N ARG A 42 8.57 12.79 4.32
CA ARG A 42 9.20 12.63 5.65
C ARG A 42 10.65 13.09 5.71
N GLN A 43 11.28 13.33 4.57
CA GLN A 43 12.67 13.79 4.50
C GLN A 43 12.66 15.32 4.47
N SER A 44 12.64 15.92 5.67
CA SER A 44 12.91 17.33 5.92
C SER A 44 14.40 17.58 6.13
#